data_AF-A0A4Q7P2J5-F1
#
_entry.id   AF-A0A4Q7P2J5-F1
#
_cell.length_a   1.000
_cell.length_b   1.000
_cell.length_c   1.000
_cell.angle_alpha   90.00
_cell.angle_beta   90.00
_cell.angle_gamma   90.00
#
_symmetry.space_group_name_H-M   'P 1'
#
loop_
_entity.id
_entity.type
_entity.pdbx_description
1 polymer ?
#
loop_
_entity_poly.entity_id
_entity_poly.type
_entity_poly.pdbx_seq_one_letter_code
_entity_poly.pdbx_strand_id
1 'polypeptide(L)'
;MLLYSYKLAGEYKGAVQSGTVLSQPAGSLMIELAGALDTFLGAERSMLYRPGSRTLSILYQDVLLRCEDLMEYGGLLAGVNKKWKLSVSGSTPSRETGEMEFFQEGSQILMKKYCVSGKDFHQLDSLCLRLGTEDARTAENIYRVLRKFRADSACCAVDRVLEPFLKEQQLEFFADGTLFCYLTFVSDVMPEEYLYSLSLSQKERLWGCFLEDYMQTREFDWLYDLLMRGRCQRLLEWELALQNCLENLQFQVKNTPDGFSVADGRGKVRIFDFEKGGAAERAFLKILFPLGR
;
A
#
# COMPACT_ATOMS: atom_id res chain seq x y z
N MET A 1 17.97 0.95 20.36
CA MET A 1 18.38 1.38 21.72
C MET A 1 17.12 1.74 22.48
N LEU A 2 16.79 1.03 23.55
CA LEU A 2 15.72 1.45 24.47
C LEU A 2 16.29 2.61 25.30
N LEU A 3 15.55 3.71 25.40
CA LEU A 3 15.98 4.89 26.17
C LEU A 3 16.01 4.59 27.67
N TYR A 4 15.20 3.63 28.13
CA TYR A 4 15.01 3.26 29.53
C TYR A 4 14.74 1.75 29.67
N SER A 5 14.96 1.19 30.86
CA SER A 5 14.55 -0.18 31.19
C SER A 5 13.08 -0.22 31.59
N TYR A 6 12.28 -1.07 30.94
CA TYR A 6 10.86 -1.23 31.27
C TYR A 6 10.64 -2.34 32.28
N LYS A 7 9.62 -2.16 33.13
CA LYS A 7 9.15 -3.11 34.15
C LYS A 7 7.75 -3.56 33.78
N LEU A 8 7.39 -4.80 34.14
CA LEU A 8 6.03 -5.30 34.00
C LEU A 8 5.08 -4.43 34.83
N ALA A 9 4.06 -3.88 34.19
CA ALA A 9 3.06 -2.99 34.76
C ALA A 9 1.73 -3.70 35.00
N GLY A 10 1.40 -4.70 34.18
CA GLY A 10 0.18 -5.49 34.32
C GLY A 10 0.06 -6.60 33.27
N GLU A 11 -0.85 -7.53 33.52
CA GLU A 11 -1.21 -8.61 32.60
C GLU A 11 -2.73 -8.66 32.46
N TYR A 12 -3.22 -8.87 31.25
CA TYR A 12 -4.63 -9.02 30.96
C TYR A 12 -4.86 -10.23 30.04
N LYS A 13 -5.88 -11.03 30.35
CA LYS A 13 -6.24 -12.21 29.57
C LYS A 13 -7.63 -12.05 28.99
N GLY A 14 -7.77 -12.34 27.70
CA GLY A 14 -9.05 -12.38 26.99
C GLY A 14 -9.20 -13.66 26.18
N ALA A 15 -10.43 -14.04 25.85
CA ALA A 15 -10.67 -15.14 24.94
C ALA A 15 -10.24 -14.76 23.51
N VAL A 16 -9.75 -15.73 22.73
CA VAL A 16 -9.52 -15.54 21.29
C VAL A 16 -10.89 -15.39 20.62
N GLN A 17 -11.17 -14.22 20.03
CA GLN A 17 -12.46 -13.96 19.38
C GLN A 17 -12.61 -14.68 18.01
N SER A 18 -11.54 -15.26 17.45
CA SER A 18 -11.59 -15.94 16.14
C SER A 18 -10.47 -16.98 15.97
N GLY A 19 -10.83 -18.26 15.81
CA GLY A 19 -9.89 -19.38 15.71
C GLY A 19 -9.09 -19.48 14.41
N THR A 20 -9.43 -18.71 13.37
CA THR A 20 -8.90 -18.87 12.00
C THR A 20 -7.74 -17.95 11.65
N VAL A 21 -7.51 -16.88 12.42
CA VAL A 21 -6.56 -15.80 12.08
C VAL A 21 -5.10 -16.25 12.23
N LEU A 22 -4.82 -17.25 13.07
CA LEU A 22 -3.46 -17.46 13.60
C LEU A 22 -2.57 -18.41 12.79
N SER A 23 -3.04 -18.94 11.65
CA SER A 23 -2.28 -19.80 10.74
C SER A 23 -1.74 -19.08 9.50
N GLN A 24 -2.15 -17.83 9.27
CA GLN A 24 -1.71 -17.05 8.12
C GLN A 24 -0.28 -16.52 8.31
N PRO A 25 0.43 -16.21 7.21
CA PRO A 25 1.73 -15.54 7.28
C PRO A 25 1.67 -14.16 7.95
N ALA A 26 2.75 -13.78 8.63
CA ALA A 26 2.81 -12.55 9.42
C ALA A 26 2.58 -11.27 8.59
N GLY A 27 2.96 -11.26 7.31
CA GLY A 27 2.72 -10.14 6.40
C GLY A 27 1.23 -9.92 6.12
N SER A 28 0.47 -10.98 5.89
CA SER A 28 -0.98 -10.90 5.69
C SER A 28 -1.68 -10.41 6.94
N LEU A 29 -1.31 -10.96 8.10
CA LEU A 29 -1.83 -10.52 9.39
C LEU A 29 -1.50 -9.06 9.69
N MET A 30 -0.31 -8.59 9.30
CA MET A 30 0.08 -7.20 9.49
C MET A 30 -0.71 -6.25 8.58
N ILE A 31 -1.04 -6.65 7.35
CA ILE A 31 -1.87 -5.83 6.44
C ILE A 31 -3.32 -5.78 6.96
N GLU A 32 -3.87 -6.91 7.38
CA GLU A 32 -5.20 -6.97 7.99
C GLU A 32 -5.27 -6.14 9.27
N LEU A 33 -4.27 -6.27 10.15
CA LEU A 33 -4.14 -5.45 11.37
C LEU A 33 -4.08 -3.95 11.05
N ALA A 34 -3.30 -3.56 10.03
CA ALA A 34 -3.22 -2.17 9.62
C ALA A 34 -4.57 -1.64 9.14
N GLY A 35 -5.32 -2.41 8.33
CA GLY A 35 -6.65 -2.02 7.85
C GLY A 35 -7.70 -1.94 8.96
N ALA A 36 -7.66 -2.91 9.89
CA ALA A 36 -8.53 -2.92 11.05
C ALA A 36 -8.29 -1.69 11.94
N LEU A 37 -7.02 -1.35 12.19
CA LEU A 37 -6.67 -0.18 13.01
C LEU A 37 -6.92 1.15 12.30
N ASP A 38 -6.66 1.27 11.00
CA ASP A 38 -7.03 2.46 10.21
C ASP A 38 -8.53 2.76 10.38
N THR A 39 -9.37 1.71 10.26
CA THR A 39 -10.82 1.82 10.37
C THR A 39 -11.26 2.15 11.80
N PHE A 40 -10.70 1.43 12.78
CA PHE A 40 -11.06 1.58 14.19
C PHE A 40 -10.68 2.95 14.75
N LEU A 41 -9.48 3.43 14.43
CA LEU A 41 -8.97 4.70 14.94
C LEU A 41 -9.49 5.90 14.14
N GLY A 42 -9.94 5.68 12.90
CA GLY A 42 -10.34 6.76 12.00
C GLY A 42 -9.21 7.78 11.75
N ALA A 43 -7.96 7.33 11.88
CA ALA A 43 -6.77 8.18 11.86
C ALA A 43 -5.81 7.74 10.75
N GLU A 44 -5.18 8.70 10.08
CA GLU A 44 -4.15 8.41 9.09
C GLU A 44 -2.88 7.89 9.78
N ARG A 45 -2.35 6.77 9.28
CA ARG A 45 -1.07 6.27 9.74
C ARG A 45 0.10 7.00 9.10
N SER A 46 1.10 7.31 9.91
CA SER A 46 2.44 7.68 9.47
C SER A 46 3.38 6.48 9.62
N MET A 47 4.36 6.34 8.73
CA MET A 47 5.29 5.22 8.77
C MET A 47 6.74 5.69 8.83
N LEU A 48 7.51 5.11 9.76
CA LEU A 48 8.93 5.35 9.91
C LEU A 48 9.70 4.07 9.59
N TYR A 49 10.45 4.12 8.49
CA TYR A 49 11.35 3.07 8.05
C TYR A 49 12.69 3.69 7.64
N ARG A 50 13.78 3.03 8.03
CA ARG A 50 15.13 3.38 7.59
C ARG A 50 15.62 2.28 6.65
N PRO A 51 16.13 2.60 5.43
CA PRO A 51 16.70 1.60 4.54
C PRO A 51 17.76 0.73 5.24
N GLY A 52 17.69 -0.58 5.04
CA GLY A 52 18.56 -1.56 5.71
C GLY A 52 18.20 -1.89 7.16
N SER A 53 17.18 -1.25 7.73
CA SER A 53 16.63 -1.60 9.04
C SER A 53 15.79 -2.86 8.96
N ARG A 54 15.78 -3.65 10.04
CA ARG A 54 14.82 -4.75 10.28
C ARG A 54 13.57 -4.30 11.03
N THR A 55 13.47 -3.00 11.30
CA THR A 55 12.41 -2.42 12.11
C THR A 55 11.64 -1.40 11.30
N LEU A 56 10.32 -1.52 11.37
CA LEU A 56 9.32 -0.60 10.85
C LEU A 56 8.49 -0.08 12.05
N SER A 57 8.15 1.21 12.04
CA SER A 57 7.19 1.77 12.98
C SER A 57 6.00 2.37 12.24
N ILE A 58 4.80 2.08 12.73
CA ILE A 58 3.53 2.60 12.20
C ILE A 58 2.89 3.40 13.32
N LEU A 59 2.64 4.68 13.06
CA LEU A 59 2.23 5.67 14.05
C LEU A 59 0.83 6.17 13.71
N TYR A 60 -0.06 6.15 14.69
CA TYR A 60 -1.34 6.86 14.67
C TYR A 60 -1.23 7.97 15.72
N GLN A 61 -1.24 9.20 15.23
CA GLN A 61 -1.19 10.40 16.06
C GLN A 61 -2.60 10.79 16.48
N ASP A 62 -2.71 11.51 17.60
CA ASP A 62 -3.96 12.09 18.09
C ASP A 62 -5.08 11.08 18.36
N VAL A 63 -4.71 9.88 18.83
CA VAL A 63 -5.65 8.83 19.23
C VAL A 63 -5.73 8.72 20.76
N LEU A 64 -6.93 8.48 21.28
CA LEU A 64 -7.15 8.13 22.69
C LEU A 64 -7.62 6.69 22.78
N LEU A 65 -6.73 5.80 23.19
CA LEU A 65 -6.96 4.36 23.12
C LEU A 65 -7.03 3.76 24.52
N ARG A 66 -8.10 3.00 24.81
CA ARG A 66 -8.10 2.12 25.98
C ARG A 66 -7.36 0.83 25.64
N CYS A 67 -6.50 0.37 26.54
CA CYS A 67 -5.73 -0.86 26.34
C CYS A 67 -6.63 -2.09 26.16
N GLU A 68 -7.82 -2.08 26.76
CA GLU A 68 -8.81 -3.16 26.66
C GLU A 68 -9.41 -3.27 25.26
N ASP A 69 -9.61 -2.16 24.56
CA ASP A 69 -10.21 -2.15 23.22
C ASP A 69 -9.28 -2.86 22.21
N LEU A 70 -7.96 -2.83 22.44
CA LEU A 70 -7.00 -3.58 21.62
C LEU A 70 -7.14 -5.10 21.71
N MET A 71 -7.83 -5.61 22.72
CA MET A 71 -8.04 -7.05 22.86
C MET A 71 -8.92 -7.61 21.75
N GLU A 72 -9.77 -6.79 21.12
CA GLU A 72 -10.53 -7.17 19.92
C GLU A 72 -9.58 -7.55 18.77
N TYR A 73 -8.43 -6.89 18.68
CA TYR A 73 -7.37 -7.17 17.69
C TYR A 73 -6.27 -8.09 18.22
N GLY A 74 -6.45 -8.63 19.44
CA GLY A 74 -5.43 -9.42 20.13
C GLY A 74 -4.98 -10.66 19.35
N GLY A 75 -5.88 -11.25 18.56
CA GLY A 75 -5.56 -12.37 17.67
C GLY A 75 -4.57 -11.98 16.56
N LEU A 76 -4.82 -10.86 15.87
CA LEU A 76 -3.91 -10.34 14.84
C LEU A 76 -2.56 -9.93 15.44
N LEU A 77 -2.59 -9.18 16.54
CA LEU A 77 -1.39 -8.73 17.25
C LEU A 77 -0.51 -9.90 17.70
N ALA A 78 -1.10 -10.91 18.36
CA ALA A 78 -0.39 -12.11 18.77
C ALA A 78 0.09 -12.94 17.56
N GLY A 79 -0.72 -13.02 16.50
CA GLY A 79 -0.40 -13.76 15.28
C GLY A 79 0.84 -13.22 14.57
N VAL A 80 0.92 -11.90 14.38
CA VAL A 80 2.13 -11.26 13.86
C VAL A 80 3.32 -11.52 14.79
N ASN A 81 3.12 -11.34 16.11
CA ASN A 81 4.18 -11.47 17.13
C ASN A 81 4.80 -12.87 17.23
N LYS A 82 4.13 -13.92 16.73
CA LYS A 82 4.70 -15.27 16.66
C LYS A 82 5.95 -15.35 15.78
N LYS A 83 6.01 -14.53 14.72
CA LYS A 83 7.05 -14.61 13.70
C LYS A 83 7.84 -13.31 13.58
N TRP A 84 7.17 -12.16 13.63
CA TRP A 84 7.79 -10.84 13.59
C TRP A 84 7.51 -10.14 14.92
N LYS A 85 8.57 -9.78 15.64
CA LYS A 85 8.43 -9.15 16.97
C LYS A 85 7.57 -7.90 16.84
N LEU A 86 6.42 -7.87 17.50
CA LEU A 86 5.48 -6.75 17.44
C LEU A 86 5.20 -6.24 18.85
N SER A 87 5.49 -4.96 19.07
CA SER A 87 5.03 -4.25 20.27
C SER A 87 4.15 -3.07 19.90
N VAL A 88 3.22 -2.76 20.79
CA VAL A 88 2.32 -1.61 20.71
C VAL A 88 2.75 -0.62 21.78
N SER A 89 2.98 0.64 21.43
CA SER A 89 3.45 1.64 22.38
C SER A 89 2.73 2.97 22.23
N GLY A 90 2.72 3.76 23.30
CA GLY A 90 2.15 5.11 23.32
C GLY A 90 2.54 5.81 24.61
N SER A 91 2.12 7.06 24.80
CA SER A 91 2.31 7.74 26.08
C SER A 91 1.13 7.48 27.01
N THR A 92 1.43 7.22 28.27
CA THR A 92 0.42 7.04 29.32
C THR A 92 0.06 8.39 29.95
N PRO A 93 -1.05 8.49 30.71
CA PRO A 93 -1.38 9.70 31.47
C PRO A 93 -0.30 10.15 32.46
N SER A 94 0.58 9.22 32.88
CA SER A 94 1.74 9.50 33.74
C SER A 94 2.94 10.10 32.99
N ARG A 95 2.79 10.40 31.68
CA ARG A 95 3.83 10.95 30.79
C ARG A 95 5.07 10.06 30.67
N GLU A 96 4.87 8.76 30.71
CA GLU A 96 5.87 7.75 30.35
C GLU A 96 5.39 6.92 29.17
N THR A 97 6.31 6.26 28.48
CA THR A 97 5.95 5.32 27.43
C THR A 97 5.40 4.03 28.04
N GLY A 98 4.16 3.70 27.69
CA GLY A 98 3.59 2.38 27.88
C GLY A 98 3.88 1.52 26.65
N GLU A 99 4.30 0.28 26.86
CA GLU A 99 4.47 -0.73 25.82
C GLU A 99 3.61 -1.95 26.15
N MET A 100 3.04 -2.57 25.13
CA MET A 100 2.19 -3.75 25.24
C MET A 100 2.65 -4.78 24.22
N GLU A 101 2.75 -6.03 24.67
CA GLU A 101 3.02 -7.19 23.82
C GLU A 101 1.87 -8.18 23.95
N PHE A 102 1.49 -8.80 22.83
CA PHE A 102 0.37 -9.73 22.75
C PHE A 102 0.88 -11.12 22.41
N PHE A 103 0.36 -12.12 23.12
CA PHE A 103 0.73 -13.52 22.99
C PHE A 103 -0.50 -14.39 22.96
N GLN A 104 -0.42 -15.53 22.28
CA GLN A 104 -1.45 -16.56 22.35
C GLN A 104 -1.03 -17.64 23.34
N GLU A 105 -1.88 -17.92 24.33
CA GLU A 105 -1.76 -19.02 25.28
C GLU A 105 -2.96 -19.96 25.13
N GLY A 106 -2.82 -21.00 24.32
CA GLY A 106 -3.94 -21.91 24.00
C GLY A 106 -5.09 -21.17 23.30
N SER A 107 -6.26 -21.15 23.95
CA SER A 107 -7.46 -20.44 23.47
C SER A 107 -7.60 -19.01 24.01
N GLN A 108 -6.58 -18.49 24.68
CA GLN A 108 -6.57 -17.14 25.26
C GLN A 108 -5.51 -16.26 24.59
N ILE A 109 -5.78 -14.96 24.57
CA ILE A 109 -4.80 -13.91 24.29
C ILE A 109 -4.35 -13.31 25.62
N LEU A 110 -3.03 -13.25 25.81
CA LEU A 110 -2.37 -12.57 26.90
C LEU A 110 -1.78 -11.26 26.40
N MET A 111 -2.18 -10.14 27.01
CA MET A 111 -1.56 -8.85 26.86
C MET A 111 -0.67 -8.57 28.07
N LYS A 112 0.62 -8.32 27.84
CA LYS A 112 1.57 -7.87 28.86
C LYS A 112 1.86 -6.40 28.66
N LYS A 113 1.74 -5.62 29.74
CA LYS A 113 1.95 -4.17 29.77
C LYS A 113 3.26 -3.86 30.47
N TYR A 114 4.03 -2.93 29.93
CA TYR A 114 5.32 -2.51 30.44
C TYR A 114 5.43 -0.99 30.44
N CYS A 115 6.05 -0.43 31.48
CA CYS A 115 6.40 0.99 31.55
C CYS A 115 7.63 1.18 32.43
N VAL A 116 8.16 2.41 32.53
CA VAL A 116 9.36 2.68 33.35
C VAL A 116 9.05 2.57 34.84
N SER A 117 7.89 3.07 35.25
CA SER A 117 7.46 3.08 36.65
C SER A 117 7.04 1.70 37.17
N GLY A 118 6.58 0.81 36.28
CA GLY A 118 5.92 -0.45 36.64
C GLY A 118 4.51 -0.26 37.19
N LYS A 119 3.94 0.95 37.13
CA LYS A 119 2.55 1.20 37.51
C LYS A 119 1.62 0.86 36.36
N ASP A 120 0.50 0.24 36.68
CA ASP A 120 -0.44 -0.15 35.66
C ASP A 120 -1.06 1.07 34.93
N PHE A 121 -1.42 0.87 33.67
CA PHE A 121 -2.08 1.86 32.82
C PHE A 121 -3.17 1.21 31.97
N HIS A 122 -4.20 1.98 31.64
CA HIS A 122 -5.38 1.51 30.90
C HIS A 122 -5.65 2.33 29.64
N GLN A 123 -4.84 3.37 29.39
CA GLN A 123 -5.04 4.31 28.30
C GLN A 123 -3.70 4.76 27.71
N LEU A 124 -3.68 4.99 26.39
CA LEU A 124 -2.60 5.62 25.65
C LEU A 124 -3.11 6.83 24.85
N ASP A 125 -2.29 7.88 24.76
CA ASP A 125 -2.57 9.15 24.04
C ASP A 125 -1.95 9.20 22.63
N SER A 126 -1.50 8.05 22.15
CA SER A 126 -0.86 7.84 20.85
C SER A 126 -0.71 6.34 20.64
N LEU A 127 -0.61 5.90 19.38
CA LEU A 127 -0.36 4.50 19.08
C LEU A 127 0.83 4.36 18.12
N CYS A 128 1.78 3.53 18.49
CA CYS A 128 2.90 3.13 17.66
C CYS A 128 3.03 1.61 17.66
N LEU A 129 2.80 0.99 16.51
CA LEU A 129 3.17 -0.40 16.26
C LEU A 129 4.65 -0.43 15.88
N ARG A 130 5.46 -1.14 16.65
CA ARG A 130 6.87 -1.38 16.34
C ARG A 130 7.04 -2.83 15.90
N LEU A 131 7.29 -3.01 14.62
CA LEU A 131 7.48 -4.30 13.97
C LEU A 131 8.97 -4.58 13.75
N GLY A 132 9.47 -5.69 14.26
CA GLY A 132 10.79 -6.25 14.01
C GLY A 132 10.70 -7.50 13.15
N THR A 133 11.15 -7.42 11.91
CA THR A 133 11.19 -8.55 10.96
C THR A 133 12.49 -9.34 11.09
N GLU A 134 12.52 -10.48 10.40
CA GLU A 134 13.64 -11.44 10.39
C GLU A 134 14.90 -10.81 9.80
N ASP A 135 14.71 -10.07 8.71
CA ASP A 135 15.74 -9.41 7.93
C ASP A 135 15.23 -8.07 7.37
N ALA A 136 16.16 -7.27 6.83
CA ALA A 136 15.88 -5.92 6.38
C ALA A 136 15.07 -5.86 5.07
N ARG A 137 15.20 -6.89 4.22
CA ARG A 137 14.45 -7.00 2.97
C ARG A 137 12.98 -7.27 3.27
N THR A 138 12.69 -8.12 4.24
CA THR A 138 11.33 -8.37 4.72
C THR A 138 10.69 -7.09 5.28
N ALA A 139 11.42 -6.31 6.09
CA ALA A 139 10.95 -5.00 6.57
C ALA A 139 10.68 -4.02 5.43
N GLU A 140 11.56 -3.96 4.43
CA GLU A 140 11.39 -3.09 3.25
C GLU A 140 10.15 -3.48 2.44
N ASN A 141 9.96 -4.77 2.19
CA ASN A 141 8.85 -5.27 1.40
C ASN A 141 7.50 -4.96 2.07
N ILE A 142 7.34 -5.27 3.36
CA ILE A 142 6.10 -4.96 4.09
C ILE A 142 5.89 -3.44 4.19
N TYR A 143 6.95 -2.64 4.37
CA TYR A 143 6.88 -1.18 4.34
C TYR A 143 6.34 -0.68 2.99
N ARG A 144 6.84 -1.21 1.87
CA ARG A 144 6.40 -0.80 0.53
C ARG A 144 4.94 -1.17 0.26
N VAL A 145 4.48 -2.32 0.76
CA VAL A 145 3.07 -2.72 0.66
C VAL A 145 2.18 -1.82 1.53
N LEU A 146 2.50 -1.67 2.83
CA LEU A 146 1.70 -0.86 3.76
C LEU A 146 1.65 0.62 3.38
N ARG A 147 2.69 1.15 2.72
CA ARG A 147 2.68 2.53 2.20
C ARG A 147 1.67 2.73 1.07
N LYS A 148 1.35 1.68 0.32
CA LYS A 148 0.39 1.71 -0.80
C LYS A 148 -1.01 1.27 -0.38
N PHE A 149 -1.10 0.46 0.67
CA PHE A 149 -2.35 -0.01 1.24
C PHE A 149 -3.21 1.15 1.75
N ARG A 150 -4.52 1.07 1.54
CA ARG A 150 -5.53 1.94 2.14
C ARG A 150 -6.75 1.10 2.49
N ALA A 151 -7.28 1.27 3.70
CA ALA A 151 -8.43 0.50 4.17
C ALA A 151 -9.72 0.74 3.37
N ASP A 152 -9.85 1.91 2.74
CA ASP A 152 -11.02 2.31 1.95
C ASP A 152 -10.93 1.91 0.46
N SER A 153 -9.86 1.22 0.06
CA SER A 153 -9.60 0.88 -1.34
C SER A 153 -9.78 -0.61 -1.61
N ALA A 154 -10.31 -0.96 -2.78
CA ALA A 154 -10.50 -2.37 -3.18
C ALA A 154 -9.17 -3.09 -3.47
N CYS A 155 -8.15 -2.36 -3.91
CA CYS A 155 -6.84 -2.90 -4.25
C CYS A 155 -5.73 -1.85 -4.11
N CYS A 156 -4.47 -2.28 -4.15
CA CYS A 156 -3.32 -1.39 -4.32
C CYS A 156 -2.30 -1.91 -5.33
N ALA A 157 -1.72 -0.99 -6.12
CA ALA A 157 -0.69 -1.31 -7.09
C ALA A 157 0.72 -1.22 -6.48
N VAL A 158 1.49 -2.29 -6.59
CA VAL A 158 2.89 -2.37 -6.14
C VAL A 158 3.82 -2.87 -7.25
N ASP A 159 5.12 -2.61 -7.11
CA ASP A 159 6.11 -3.07 -8.10
C ASP A 159 6.24 -4.59 -8.15
N ARG A 160 6.47 -5.12 -9.36
CA ARG A 160 6.71 -6.55 -9.64
C ARG A 160 7.82 -7.20 -8.82
N VAL A 161 8.79 -6.40 -8.35
CA VAL A 161 9.87 -6.91 -7.48
C VAL A 161 9.34 -7.47 -6.15
N LEU A 162 8.12 -7.11 -5.74
CA LEU A 162 7.48 -7.62 -4.54
C LEU A 162 6.76 -8.96 -4.75
N GLU A 163 6.61 -9.48 -5.97
CA GLU A 163 5.90 -10.75 -6.21
C GLU A 163 6.35 -11.93 -5.34
N PRO A 164 7.65 -12.19 -5.16
CA PRO A 164 8.08 -13.30 -4.31
C PRO A 164 7.59 -13.12 -2.87
N PHE A 165 7.63 -11.89 -2.35
CA PHE A 165 7.14 -11.56 -1.02
C PHE A 165 5.62 -11.73 -0.92
N LEU A 166 4.86 -11.24 -1.91
CA LEU A 166 3.39 -11.40 -1.92
C LEU A 166 3.00 -12.88 -1.90
N LYS A 167 3.66 -13.72 -2.70
CA LYS A 167 3.44 -15.18 -2.74
C LYS A 167 3.80 -15.85 -1.41
N GLU A 168 4.95 -15.49 -0.83
CA GLU A 168 5.39 -16.02 0.47
C GLU A 168 4.38 -15.69 1.58
N GLN A 169 3.83 -14.47 1.57
CA GLN A 169 2.82 -14.05 2.51
C GLN A 169 1.41 -14.56 2.18
N GLN A 170 1.24 -15.35 1.11
CA GLN A 170 -0.06 -15.89 0.66
C GLN A 170 -1.09 -14.79 0.40
N LEU A 171 -0.63 -13.65 -0.11
CA LEU A 171 -1.47 -12.54 -0.49
C LEU A 171 -2.04 -12.74 -1.89
N GLU A 172 -3.32 -12.44 -2.07
CA GLU A 172 -3.98 -12.50 -3.38
C GLU A 172 -3.65 -11.26 -4.21
N PHE A 173 -3.19 -11.47 -5.44
CA PHE A 173 -2.89 -10.37 -6.35
C PHE A 173 -3.10 -10.76 -7.82
N PHE A 174 -3.38 -9.75 -8.63
CA PHE A 174 -3.44 -9.84 -10.08
C PHE A 174 -2.17 -9.25 -10.73
N ALA A 175 -1.60 -9.94 -11.72
CA ALA A 175 -0.34 -9.53 -12.35
C ALA A 175 -0.20 -9.92 -13.83
N ASP A 176 -1.22 -10.54 -14.44
CA ASP A 176 -1.04 -11.09 -15.79
C ASP A 176 -1.15 -10.01 -16.87
N GLY A 177 -0.08 -9.86 -17.66
CA GLY A 177 0.04 -8.82 -18.69
C GLY A 177 0.19 -7.38 -18.16
N THR A 178 0.37 -7.20 -16.86
CA THR A 178 0.49 -5.88 -16.22
C THR A 178 1.92 -5.51 -15.87
N LEU A 179 2.19 -4.20 -15.80
CA LEU A 179 3.49 -3.67 -15.35
C LEU A 179 3.65 -3.72 -13.82
N PHE A 180 2.54 -3.80 -13.08
CA PHE A 180 2.49 -3.85 -11.63
C PHE A 180 1.77 -5.10 -11.10
N CYS A 181 1.95 -5.38 -9.82
CA CYS A 181 1.09 -6.31 -9.08
C CYS A 181 -0.04 -5.54 -8.41
N TYR A 182 -1.25 -6.04 -8.53
CA TYR A 182 -2.44 -5.46 -7.91
C TYR A 182 -2.88 -6.35 -6.76
N LEU A 183 -2.54 -5.94 -5.55
CA LEU A 183 -2.96 -6.63 -4.33
C LEU A 183 -4.43 -6.34 -4.06
N THR A 184 -5.26 -7.37 -3.90
CA THR A 184 -6.73 -7.24 -3.79
C THR A 184 -7.20 -7.51 -2.38
N PHE A 185 -8.11 -6.67 -1.86
CA PHE A 185 -8.65 -6.78 -0.50
C PHE A 185 -10.13 -7.20 -0.48
N VAL A 186 -10.77 -7.19 -1.64
CA VAL A 186 -12.16 -7.62 -1.84
C VAL A 186 -12.22 -8.58 -3.02
N SER A 187 -13.24 -9.45 -3.03
CA SER A 187 -13.54 -10.27 -4.18
C SER A 187 -14.06 -9.41 -5.34
N ASP A 188 -13.81 -9.83 -6.57
CA ASP A 188 -14.35 -9.22 -7.80
C ASP A 188 -14.00 -7.74 -8.01
N VAL A 189 -12.71 -7.42 -7.94
CA VAL A 189 -12.21 -6.06 -8.21
C VAL A 189 -12.45 -5.67 -9.68
N MET A 190 -13.15 -4.56 -9.87
CA MET A 190 -13.43 -4.01 -11.20
C MET A 190 -12.16 -3.41 -11.84
N PRO A 191 -11.99 -3.48 -13.18
CA PRO A 191 -10.80 -2.94 -13.85
C PRO A 191 -10.50 -1.46 -13.54
N GLU A 192 -11.54 -0.65 -13.32
CA GLU A 192 -11.44 0.75 -12.91
C GLU A 192 -10.63 0.93 -11.61
N GLU A 193 -10.85 0.05 -10.64
CA GLU A 193 -10.19 0.11 -9.33
C GLU A 193 -8.68 -0.10 -9.44
N TYR A 194 -8.24 -1.00 -10.32
CA TYR A 194 -6.81 -1.18 -10.61
C TYR A 194 -6.19 0.13 -11.11
N LEU A 195 -6.84 0.83 -12.03
CA LEU A 195 -6.31 2.11 -12.54
C LEU A 195 -6.36 3.23 -11.49
N TYR A 196 -7.39 3.25 -10.63
CA TYR A 196 -7.50 4.23 -9.55
C TYR A 196 -6.52 3.97 -8.39
N SER A 197 -6.00 2.75 -8.29
CA SER A 197 -4.94 2.42 -7.33
C SER A 197 -3.53 2.88 -7.77
N LEU A 198 -3.35 3.26 -9.03
CA LEU A 198 -2.07 3.74 -9.55
C LEU A 198 -1.75 5.15 -9.07
N SER A 199 -0.55 5.33 -8.53
CA SER A 199 0.01 6.67 -8.27
C SER A 199 0.43 7.37 -9.57
N LEU A 200 0.58 8.71 -9.54
CA LEU A 200 1.07 9.51 -10.67
C LEU A 200 2.39 8.95 -11.24
N SER A 201 3.37 8.64 -10.39
CA SER A 201 4.65 8.08 -10.83
C SER A 201 4.51 6.71 -11.51
N GLN A 202 3.48 5.92 -11.18
CA GLN A 202 3.22 4.64 -11.85
C GLN A 202 2.57 4.86 -13.22
N LYS A 203 1.70 5.86 -13.35
CA LYS A 203 1.13 6.27 -14.65
C LYS A 203 2.21 6.82 -15.58
N GLU A 204 3.14 7.62 -15.05
CA GLU A 204 4.32 8.08 -15.79
C GLU A 204 5.16 6.89 -16.26
N ARG A 205 5.42 5.92 -15.40
CA ARG A 205 6.18 4.73 -15.79
C ARG A 205 5.49 3.92 -16.91
N LEU A 206 4.16 3.80 -16.88
CA LEU A 206 3.40 3.17 -17.97
C LEU A 206 3.60 3.90 -19.29
N TRP A 207 3.47 5.23 -19.30
CA TRP A 207 3.71 6.04 -20.48
C TRP A 207 5.16 5.96 -20.96
N GLY A 208 6.14 5.99 -20.06
CA GLY A 208 7.56 5.82 -20.39
C GLY A 208 7.82 4.50 -21.10
N CYS A 209 7.38 3.37 -20.52
CA CYS A 209 7.51 2.05 -21.15
C CYS A 209 6.81 1.97 -22.52
N PHE A 210 5.68 2.65 -22.71
CA PHE A 210 5.05 2.73 -24.02
C PHE A 210 5.86 3.59 -25.01
N LEU A 211 6.31 4.78 -24.62
CA LEU A 211 7.00 5.70 -25.53
C LEU A 211 8.42 5.25 -25.91
N GLU A 212 9.13 4.61 -24.98
CA GLU A 212 10.50 4.12 -25.19
C GLU A 212 10.51 2.73 -25.84
N ASP A 213 9.73 1.80 -25.30
CA ASP A 213 9.80 0.36 -25.63
C ASP A 213 8.56 -0.17 -26.37
N TYR A 214 7.58 0.68 -26.66
CA TYR A 214 6.32 0.31 -27.32
C TYR A 214 5.49 -0.75 -26.56
N MET A 215 5.63 -0.80 -25.24
CA MET A 215 4.91 -1.77 -24.41
C MET A 215 3.39 -1.53 -24.42
N GLN A 216 2.64 -2.60 -24.69
CA GLN A 216 1.17 -2.64 -24.69
C GLN A 216 0.68 -3.39 -23.45
N THR A 217 0.81 -2.78 -22.28
CA THR A 217 0.43 -3.45 -21.03
C THR A 217 -1.08 -3.44 -20.84
N ARG A 218 -1.59 -4.39 -20.04
CA ARG A 218 -3.03 -4.56 -19.80
C ARG A 218 -3.68 -3.34 -19.14
N GLU A 219 -2.91 -2.53 -18.42
CA GLU A 219 -3.38 -1.24 -17.89
C GLU A 219 -3.89 -0.31 -19.00
N PHE A 220 -3.31 -0.36 -20.19
CA PHE A 220 -3.77 0.46 -21.31
C PHE A 220 -5.06 -0.08 -21.94
N ASP A 221 -5.30 -1.39 -21.93
CA ASP A 221 -6.60 -1.96 -22.33
C ASP A 221 -7.71 -1.40 -21.44
N TRP A 222 -7.50 -1.43 -20.13
CA TRP A 222 -8.45 -0.88 -19.16
C TRP A 222 -8.64 0.63 -19.35
N LEU A 223 -7.54 1.38 -19.54
CA LEU A 223 -7.60 2.83 -19.71
C LEU A 223 -8.38 3.20 -20.96
N TYR A 224 -8.06 2.56 -22.09
CA TYR A 224 -8.70 2.82 -23.37
C TYR A 224 -10.20 2.54 -23.30
N ASP A 225 -10.62 1.41 -22.71
CA ASP A 225 -12.02 1.07 -22.52
C ASP A 225 -12.77 2.15 -21.73
N LEU A 226 -12.15 2.73 -20.68
CA LEU A 226 -12.76 3.80 -19.90
C LEU A 226 -12.83 5.13 -20.62
N LEU A 227 -11.80 5.46 -21.42
CA LEU A 227 -11.81 6.65 -22.26
C LEU A 227 -12.95 6.58 -23.28
N MET A 228 -13.11 5.43 -23.95
CA MET A 228 -14.14 5.24 -24.96
C MET A 228 -15.56 5.25 -24.39
N ARG A 229 -15.73 4.77 -23.15
CA ARG A 229 -17.02 4.82 -22.44
C ARG A 229 -17.30 6.16 -21.77
N GLY A 230 -16.35 7.11 -21.79
CA GLY A 230 -16.48 8.40 -21.09
C GLY A 230 -16.56 8.26 -19.56
N ARG A 231 -15.95 7.22 -18.99
CA ARG A 231 -15.99 6.90 -17.55
C ARG A 231 -14.67 7.12 -16.82
N CYS A 232 -13.65 7.67 -17.48
CA CYS A 232 -12.36 7.94 -16.86
C CYS A 232 -12.45 9.15 -15.90
N GLN A 233 -12.72 8.90 -14.62
CA GLN A 233 -12.91 9.98 -13.63
C GLN A 233 -11.62 10.76 -13.31
N ARG A 234 -10.45 10.11 -13.40
CA ARG A 234 -9.13 10.68 -13.08
C ARG A 234 -8.29 10.94 -14.33
N LEU A 235 -8.92 11.44 -15.39
CA LEU A 235 -8.26 11.69 -16.67
C LEU A 235 -7.06 12.65 -16.54
N LEU A 236 -7.20 13.71 -15.73
CA LEU A 236 -6.15 14.70 -15.51
C LEU A 236 -4.84 14.07 -15.01
N GLU A 237 -4.91 13.05 -14.16
CA GLU A 237 -3.71 12.35 -13.69
C GLU A 237 -2.97 11.61 -14.82
N TRP A 238 -3.71 11.09 -15.80
CA TRP A 238 -3.13 10.45 -16.99
C TRP A 238 -2.55 11.46 -17.96
N GLU A 239 -3.21 12.61 -18.13
CA GLU A 239 -2.72 13.73 -18.94
C GLU A 239 -1.42 14.32 -18.37
N LEU A 240 -1.39 14.62 -17.07
CA LEU A 240 -0.19 15.15 -16.40
C LEU A 240 0.98 14.18 -16.47
N ALA A 241 0.71 12.88 -16.21
CA ALA A 241 1.73 11.85 -16.34
C ALA A 241 2.27 11.75 -17.78
N LEU A 242 1.38 11.83 -18.78
CA LEU A 242 1.78 11.80 -20.18
C LEU A 242 2.62 13.03 -20.56
N GLN A 243 2.19 14.23 -20.17
CA GLN A 243 2.91 15.47 -20.42
C GLN A 243 4.32 15.41 -19.85
N ASN A 244 4.46 15.00 -18.58
CA ASN A 244 5.77 14.86 -17.95
C ASN A 244 6.65 13.84 -18.69
N CYS A 245 6.09 12.71 -19.14
CA CYS A 245 6.86 11.74 -19.95
C CYS A 245 7.30 12.31 -21.29
N LEU A 246 6.43 13.03 -22.01
CA LEU A 246 6.78 13.65 -23.29
C LEU A 246 7.89 14.68 -23.12
N GLU A 247 7.81 15.52 -22.08
CA GLU A 247 8.84 16.51 -21.76
C GLU A 247 10.18 15.85 -21.41
N ASN A 248 10.18 14.86 -20.50
CA ASN A 248 11.39 14.18 -20.07
C ASN A 248 12.07 13.41 -21.22
N LEU A 249 11.30 12.82 -22.12
CA LEU A 249 11.79 12.11 -23.30
C LEU A 249 12.00 13.03 -24.52
N GLN A 250 11.77 14.34 -24.35
CA GLN A 250 11.90 15.38 -25.38
C GLN A 250 11.06 15.13 -26.64
N PHE A 251 9.91 14.47 -26.49
CA PHE A 251 8.97 14.28 -27.59
C PHE A 251 8.34 15.61 -28.00
N GLN A 252 8.15 15.79 -29.29
CA GLN A 252 7.46 16.93 -29.88
C GLN A 252 6.13 16.47 -30.47
N VAL A 253 5.03 17.01 -29.94
CA VAL A 253 3.69 16.82 -30.49
C VAL A 253 3.27 18.11 -31.18
N LYS A 254 2.93 18.02 -32.47
CA LYS A 254 2.34 19.14 -33.22
C LYS A 254 0.93 18.77 -33.61
N ASN A 255 0.00 19.67 -33.32
CA ASN A 255 -1.37 19.60 -33.80
C ASN A 255 -1.58 20.76 -34.77
N THR A 256 -1.85 20.44 -36.04
CA THR A 256 -2.08 21.42 -37.10
C THR A 256 -3.46 21.17 -37.72
N PRO A 257 -4.05 22.16 -38.41
CA PRO A 257 -5.31 21.96 -39.13
C PRO A 257 -5.26 20.79 -40.13
N ASP A 258 -4.08 20.48 -40.67
CA ASP A 258 -3.85 19.42 -41.67
C ASP A 258 -3.56 18.04 -41.04
N GLY A 259 -3.56 17.94 -39.70
CA GLY A 259 -3.32 16.71 -38.96
C GLY A 259 -2.33 16.86 -37.81
N PHE A 260 -1.90 15.74 -37.25
CA PHE A 260 -0.94 15.71 -36.15
C PHE A 260 0.36 15.02 -36.53
N SER A 261 1.44 15.41 -35.87
CA SER A 261 2.73 14.72 -35.98
C SER A 261 3.36 14.58 -34.60
N VAL A 262 3.92 13.39 -34.34
CA VAL A 262 4.70 13.13 -33.14
C VAL A 262 6.13 12.78 -33.54
N ALA A 263 7.12 13.41 -32.93
CA ALA A 263 8.52 13.09 -33.10
C ALA A 263 9.17 12.81 -31.74
N ASP A 264 10.09 11.85 -31.68
CA ASP A 264 10.85 11.57 -30.45
C ASP A 264 11.95 12.63 -30.21
N GLY A 265 12.66 12.51 -29.08
CA GLY A 265 13.75 13.43 -28.71
C GLY A 265 14.92 13.48 -29.70
N ARG A 266 15.00 12.58 -30.67
CA ARG A 266 16.00 12.60 -31.76
C ARG A 266 15.45 13.23 -33.05
N GLY A 267 14.22 13.74 -33.02
CA GLY A 267 13.52 14.29 -34.18
C GLY A 267 12.97 13.22 -35.12
N LYS A 268 12.99 11.92 -34.74
CA LYS A 268 12.44 10.85 -35.58
C LYS A 268 10.92 10.83 -35.44
N VAL A 269 10.22 10.93 -36.57
CA VAL A 269 8.75 10.81 -36.61
C VAL A 269 8.31 9.44 -36.09
N ARG A 270 7.34 9.45 -35.18
CA ARG A 270 6.66 8.28 -34.63
C ARG A 270 5.25 8.23 -35.19
N ILE A 271 4.91 7.07 -35.73
CA ILE A 271 3.59 6.80 -36.32
C ILE A 271 2.83 5.96 -35.31
N PHE A 272 1.62 6.40 -34.98
CA PHE A 272 0.68 5.71 -34.11
C PHE A 272 -0.63 5.54 -34.88
N ASP A 273 -1.29 4.40 -34.71
CA ASP A 273 -2.49 4.06 -35.48
C ASP A 273 -3.69 3.87 -34.53
N PHE A 274 -4.75 4.65 -34.74
CA PHE A 274 -5.96 4.53 -33.91
C PHE A 274 -6.78 3.28 -34.27
N GLU A 275 -6.82 2.89 -35.53
CA GLU A 275 -7.62 1.75 -35.99
C GLU A 275 -6.92 0.42 -35.73
N LYS A 276 -5.62 0.34 -36.02
CA LYS A 276 -4.84 -0.91 -35.98
C LYS A 276 -3.83 -0.98 -34.83
N GLY A 277 -3.58 0.13 -34.14
CA GLY A 277 -2.64 0.17 -33.02
C GLY A 277 -3.16 -0.53 -31.77
N GLY A 278 -2.24 -0.83 -30.86
CA GLY A 278 -2.57 -1.41 -29.57
C GLY A 278 -3.28 -0.42 -28.64
N ALA A 279 -3.78 -0.90 -27.49
CA ALA A 279 -4.54 -0.07 -26.57
C ALA A 279 -3.78 1.16 -26.05
N ALA A 280 -2.46 1.05 -25.87
CA ALA A 280 -1.62 2.18 -25.44
C ALA A 280 -1.57 3.29 -26.50
N GLU A 281 -1.46 2.93 -27.78
CA GLU A 281 -1.47 3.90 -28.89
C GLU A 281 -2.83 4.59 -28.98
N ARG A 282 -3.90 3.81 -28.89
CA ARG A 282 -5.26 4.34 -28.97
C ARG A 282 -5.55 5.26 -27.78
N ALA A 283 -5.14 4.89 -26.57
CA ALA A 283 -5.26 5.74 -25.40
C ALA A 283 -4.43 7.03 -25.54
N PHE A 284 -3.17 6.91 -25.99
CA PHE A 284 -2.29 8.04 -26.26
C PHE A 284 -2.90 9.04 -27.24
N LEU A 285 -3.38 8.56 -28.39
CA LEU A 285 -4.04 9.39 -29.40
C LEU A 285 -5.33 9.99 -28.86
N LYS A 286 -6.14 9.23 -28.12
CA LYS A 286 -7.41 9.72 -27.56
C LYS A 286 -7.20 10.83 -26.53
N ILE A 287 -6.12 10.78 -25.76
CA ILE A 287 -5.77 11.81 -24.77
C ILE A 287 -5.21 13.06 -25.45
N LEU A 288 -4.30 12.91 -26.42
CA LEU A 288 -3.72 14.06 -27.13
C LEU A 288 -4.72 14.78 -28.04
N PHE A 289 -5.65 14.03 -28.61
CA PHE A 289 -6.64 14.51 -29.58
C PHE A 289 -8.04 14.11 -29.13
N PRO A 290 -8.63 14.82 -28.14
CA PRO A 290 -9.91 14.44 -27.55
C PRO A 290 -11.10 14.53 -28.52
N LEU A 291 -10.92 15.15 -29.70
CA LEU A 291 -11.96 15.33 -30.72
C LEU A 291 -12.16 14.04 -31.53
N GLY A 292 -13.33 13.42 -31.32
CA GLY A 292 -13.82 12.25 -32.05
C GLY A 292 -14.90 11.55 -31.24
N ARG A 293 -16.16 11.98 -31.44
CA ARG A 293 -17.33 11.09 -31.40
C ARG A 293 -17.57 10.63 -32.83
#